data_AF-A0A6A4C2X6-F1
#
_entry.id   AF-A0A6A4C2X6-F1
#
_cell.length_a   1.000
_cell.length_b   1.000
_cell.length_c   1.000
_cell.angle_alpha   90.00
_cell.angle_beta   90.00
_cell.angle_gamma   90.00
#
_symmetry.space_group_name_H-M   'P 1'
#
loop_
_entity.id
_entity.type
_entity.pdbx_description
1 polymer ?
#
loop_
_entity_poly.entity_id
_entity_poly.type
_entity_poly.pdbx_seq_one_letter_code
_entity_poly.pdbx_strand_id
1 'polypeptide(L)'
;MGELSLLKSHFPQAKVILCHIHLKKYIRTEVAKSEHDGPRSYDKDQDEDAVDMMRTSPTIDEYTKYLKYLYFQLDNVHLRSEDEIADPNHLLDEKLGSAKERRALYARSDVPHLGNHTTNRLETSWGHIKVILKPEIPLDECVDTLIFLQALAEMKYSKKITAVGYMQYQGADEELDRLSREVSTHAYRQIETQY
;
A
#
# COMPACT_ATOMS: atom_id res chain seq x y z
N MET A 1 17.10 -13.65 8.49
CA MET A 1 16.14 -13.74 7.37
C MET A 1 15.12 -12.62 7.56
N GLY A 2 14.94 -11.73 6.57
CA GLY A 2 14.04 -10.57 6.71
C GLY A 2 12.57 -10.93 6.41
N GLU A 3 11.63 -10.14 6.94
CA GLU A 3 10.17 -10.34 6.77
C GLU A 3 9.75 -10.48 5.30
N LEU A 4 10.29 -9.64 4.42
CA LEU A 4 10.03 -9.70 2.97
C LEU A 4 10.50 -11.02 2.33
N SER A 5 11.63 -11.56 2.78
CA SER A 5 12.14 -12.86 2.30
C SER A 5 11.24 -14.00 2.78
N LEU A 6 10.75 -13.91 4.02
CA LEU A 6 9.81 -14.89 4.58
C LEU A 6 8.48 -14.90 3.79
N LEU A 7 7.88 -13.73 3.55
CA LEU A 7 6.64 -13.62 2.78
C LEU A 7 6.78 -14.17 1.35
N LYS A 8 7.89 -13.87 0.67
CA LYS A 8 8.17 -14.42 -0.67
C LYS A 8 8.30 -15.95 -0.66
N SER A 9 8.91 -16.51 0.38
CA SER A 9 9.08 -17.96 0.47
C SER A 9 7.75 -18.70 0.71
N HIS A 10 6.86 -18.14 1.52
CA HIS A 10 5.56 -18.76 1.85
C HIS A 10 4.46 -18.45 0.83
N PHE A 11 4.54 -17.29 0.17
CA PHE A 11 3.55 -16.80 -0.79
C PHE A 11 4.23 -16.39 -2.10
N PRO A 12 4.81 -17.33 -2.86
CA PRO A 12 5.59 -17.02 -4.06
C PRO A 12 4.77 -16.35 -5.17
N GLN A 13 3.46 -16.57 -5.18
CA GLN A 13 2.53 -15.97 -6.15
C GLN A 13 1.97 -14.60 -5.70
N ALA A 14 2.24 -14.19 -4.45
CA ALA A 14 1.75 -12.93 -3.93
C ALA A 14 2.76 -11.80 -4.20
N LYS A 15 2.25 -10.69 -4.77
CA LYS A 15 3.01 -9.45 -4.89
C LYS A 15 2.88 -8.65 -3.60
N VAL A 16 3.95 -8.57 -2.83
CA VAL A 16 3.99 -7.75 -1.61
C VAL A 16 4.01 -6.27 -1.99
N ILE A 17 3.08 -5.49 -1.46
CA ILE A 17 2.97 -4.05 -1.70
C ILE A 17 3.39 -3.31 -0.42
N LEU A 18 4.18 -2.25 -0.57
CA LEU A 18 4.58 -1.41 0.55
C LEU A 18 3.45 -0.44 0.92
N CYS A 19 3.24 -0.31 2.23
CA CYS A 19 2.32 0.66 2.79
C CYS A 19 2.82 2.09 2.53
N HIS A 20 1.95 2.93 1.96
CA HIS A 20 2.31 4.32 1.64
C HIS A 20 2.52 5.20 2.88
N ILE A 21 1.88 4.90 4.01
CA ILE A 21 2.06 5.68 5.24
C ILE A 21 3.39 5.35 5.88
N HIS A 22 3.76 4.07 5.94
CA HIS A 22 5.10 3.68 6.39
C HIS A 22 6.18 4.24 5.48
N LEU A 23 5.92 4.37 4.17
CA LEU A 23 6.82 5.05 3.25
C LEU A 23 6.96 6.55 3.57
N LYS A 24 5.85 7.28 3.74
CA LYS A 24 5.89 8.70 4.15
C LYS A 24 6.60 8.89 5.48
N LYS A 25 6.30 8.04 6.48
CA LYS A 25 6.96 8.06 7.80
C LYS A 25 8.45 7.76 7.71
N TYR A 26 8.84 6.79 6.88
CA TYR A 26 10.25 6.47 6.64
C TYR A 26 10.97 7.68 6.05
N ILE A 27 10.44 8.27 4.98
CA ILE A 27 11.04 9.44 4.32
C ILE A 27 11.17 10.59 5.32
N ARG A 28 10.10 10.97 6.03
CA ARG A 28 10.14 11.97 7.11
C ARG A 28 11.26 11.70 8.14
N THR A 29 11.45 10.43 8.51
CA THR A 29 12.47 10.02 9.49
C THR A 29 13.88 10.17 8.92
N GLU A 30 14.09 9.84 7.65
CA GLU A 30 15.38 10.03 6.98
C GLU A 30 15.70 11.51 6.77
N VAL A 31 14.71 12.35 6.43
CA VAL A 31 14.92 13.82 6.35
C VAL A 31 15.29 14.39 7.71
N ALA A 32 14.63 13.95 8.78
CA ALA A 32 14.91 14.42 10.12
C ALA A 32 16.32 14.03 10.64
N LYS A 33 16.95 13.02 10.03
CA LYS A 33 18.31 12.56 10.38
C LYS A 33 19.39 13.26 9.58
N SER A 34 19.06 13.81 8.41
CA SER A 34 20.06 14.40 7.55
C SER A 34 20.46 15.76 8.16
N GLU A 35 21.74 15.91 8.52
CA GLU A 35 22.32 17.11 9.16
C GLU A 35 22.42 18.29 8.16
N HIS A 36 21.41 18.50 7.32
CA HIS A 36 21.44 19.55 6.32
C HIS A 36 21.24 20.91 6.98
N ASP A 37 22.38 21.57 7.17
CA ASP A 37 22.58 22.93 7.63
C ASP A 37 21.60 23.95 7.03
N GLY A 38 21.04 24.77 7.92
CA GLY A 38 20.50 26.09 7.59
C GLY A 38 18.98 26.20 7.44
N PRO A 39 18.43 27.42 7.58
CA PRO A 39 17.02 27.71 7.80
C PRO A 39 16.22 27.58 6.50
N ARG A 40 16.09 26.36 5.98
CA ARG A 40 14.97 26.04 5.11
C ARG A 40 13.79 25.66 5.97
N SER A 41 12.65 26.28 5.70
CA SER A 41 11.38 25.82 6.21
C SER A 41 11.16 24.41 5.65
N TYR A 42 11.60 23.40 6.38
CA TYR A 42 11.27 22.01 6.14
C TYR A 42 9.74 21.92 6.07
N ASP A 43 9.23 21.89 4.85
CA ASP A 43 7.80 21.84 4.58
C ASP A 43 7.41 20.38 4.40
N LYS A 44 7.02 19.77 5.52
CA LYS A 44 6.59 18.37 5.61
C LYS A 44 5.52 18.05 4.58
N ASP A 45 4.65 19.01 4.29
CA ASP A 45 3.53 18.82 3.37
C ASP A 45 4.04 18.69 1.93
N GLN A 46 5.05 19.47 1.54
CA GLN A 46 5.67 19.38 0.21
C GLN A 46 6.37 18.04 -0.04
N ASP A 47 7.08 17.50 0.96
CA ASP A 47 7.71 16.19 0.85
C ASP A 47 6.67 15.07 0.69
N GLU A 48 5.56 15.17 1.43
CA GLU A 48 4.48 14.19 1.35
C GLU A 48 3.74 14.24 0.03
N ASP A 49 3.51 15.44 -0.49
CA ASP A 49 2.93 15.66 -1.80
C ASP A 49 3.86 15.12 -2.90
N ALA A 50 5.17 15.34 -2.79
CA ALA A 50 6.16 14.76 -3.71
C ALA A 50 6.12 13.23 -3.69
N VAL A 51 6.02 12.62 -2.50
CA VAL A 51 5.89 11.16 -2.34
C VAL A 51 4.58 10.64 -2.91
N ASP A 52 3.47 11.36 -2.72
CA ASP A 52 2.18 10.98 -3.28
C ASP A 52 2.18 11.07 -4.80
N MET A 53 2.62 12.19 -5.37
CA MET A 53 2.73 12.38 -6.82
C MET A 53 3.59 11.31 -7.48
N MET A 54 4.77 11.04 -6.91
CA MET A 54 5.66 9.95 -7.35
C MET A 54 4.93 8.61 -7.28
N ARG A 55 4.29 8.28 -6.16
CA ARG A 55 3.65 6.96 -5.99
C ARG A 55 2.48 6.76 -6.94
N THR A 56 1.62 7.77 -7.11
CA THR A 56 0.40 7.68 -7.92
C THR A 56 0.65 7.89 -9.41
N SER A 57 1.91 8.06 -9.82
CA SER A 57 2.28 8.22 -11.21
C SER A 57 1.81 7.02 -12.06
N PRO A 58 1.03 7.24 -13.13
CA PRO A 58 0.54 6.21 -14.03
C PRO A 58 1.62 5.68 -14.98
N THR A 59 2.70 6.43 -15.18
CA THR A 59 3.81 6.07 -16.09
C THR A 59 5.16 6.11 -15.38
N ILE A 60 6.14 5.40 -15.93
CA ILE A 60 7.52 5.42 -15.44
C ILE A 60 8.18 6.80 -15.61
N ASP A 61 7.78 7.58 -16.62
CA ASP A 61 8.32 8.91 -16.88
C ASP A 61 7.84 9.93 -15.83
N GLU A 62 6.54 9.95 -15.53
CA GLU A 62 5.99 10.78 -14.46
C GLU A 62 6.56 10.36 -13.10
N TYR A 63 6.67 9.05 -12.87
CA TYR A 63 7.27 8.51 -11.68
C TYR A 63 8.70 9.01 -11.48
N THR A 64 9.51 8.96 -12.55
CA THR A 64 10.91 9.38 -12.54
C THR A 64 11.02 10.90 -12.35
N LYS A 65 10.14 11.68 -12.98
CA LYS A 65 10.06 13.13 -12.78
C LYS A 65 9.82 13.49 -11.31
N TYR A 66 8.83 12.88 -10.67
CA TYR A 66 8.53 13.16 -9.27
C TYR A 66 9.55 12.56 -8.30
N LEU A 67 10.22 11.47 -8.67
CA LEU A 67 11.38 10.96 -7.92
C LEU A 67 12.54 11.96 -7.96
N LYS A 68 12.85 12.56 -9.12
CA LYS A 68 13.85 13.64 -9.25
C LYS A 68 13.46 14.87 -8.45
N TYR A 69 12.17 15.22 -8.43
CA TYR A 69 11.66 16.31 -7.59
C TYR A 69 11.82 16.01 -6.09
N LEU A 70 11.59 14.77 -5.66
CA LEU A 70 11.85 14.34 -4.29
C LEU A 70 13.34 14.44 -3.94
N TYR A 71 14.25 14.05 -4.83
CA TYR A 71 15.70 14.24 -4.64
C TYR A 71 16.08 15.72 -4.47
N PHE A 72 15.48 16.60 -5.26
CA PHE A 72 15.67 18.04 -5.11
C PHE A 72 15.19 18.55 -3.75
N GLN A 73 14.02 18.10 -3.28
CA GLN A 73 13.48 18.52 -1.98
C GLN A 73 14.32 18.04 -0.81
N LEU A 74 14.78 16.79 -0.86
CA LEU A 74 15.48 16.15 0.24
C LEU A 74 16.94 16.60 0.38
N ASP A 75 17.65 16.70 -0.74
CA ASP A 75 19.12 16.84 -0.72
C ASP A 75 19.61 17.95 -1.69
N ASN A 76 18.71 18.82 -2.19
CA ASN A 76 19.04 19.89 -3.15
C ASN A 76 19.68 19.42 -4.47
N VAL A 77 19.54 18.15 -4.81
CA VAL A 77 20.10 17.61 -6.03
C VAL A 77 19.21 18.00 -7.21
N HIS A 78 19.75 18.86 -8.08
CA HIS A 78 19.06 19.34 -9.27
C HIS A 78 19.32 18.38 -10.44
N LEU A 79 18.43 17.40 -10.62
CA LEU A 79 18.44 16.49 -11.76
C LEU A 79 17.56 17.06 -12.88
N ARG A 80 18.13 17.30 -14.05
CA ARG A 80 17.39 17.61 -15.28
C ARG A 80 16.63 16.38 -15.76
N SER A 81 15.68 16.58 -16.67
CA SER A 81 14.92 15.49 -17.28
C SER A 81 15.82 14.43 -17.93
N GLU A 82 16.92 14.87 -18.53
CA GLU A 82 17.90 14.06 -19.27
C GLU A 82 18.89 13.32 -18.36
N ASP A 83 19.07 13.81 -17.12
CA ASP A 83 20.07 13.27 -16.21
C ASP A 83 19.67 11.87 -15.72
N GLU A 84 20.57 10.91 -15.79
CA GLU A 84 20.37 9.63 -15.12
C GLU A 84 20.43 9.82 -13.60
N ILE A 85 19.61 9.06 -12.86
CA ILE A 85 19.70 9.00 -11.40
C ILE A 85 20.96 8.19 -11.09
N ALA A 86 22.08 8.87 -10.86
CA ALA A 86 23.41 8.28 -10.98
C ALA A 86 24.07 7.86 -9.65
N ASP A 87 23.41 8.00 -8.49
CA ASP A 87 24.05 7.71 -7.21
C ASP A 87 23.43 6.51 -6.46
N PRO A 88 24.11 5.34 -6.44
CA PRO A 88 23.71 4.18 -5.65
C PRO A 88 23.74 4.41 -4.13
N ASN A 89 24.47 5.42 -3.65
CA ASN A 89 24.65 5.76 -2.24
C ASN A 89 23.75 6.90 -1.76
N HIS A 90 22.95 7.49 -2.64
CA HIS A 90 21.91 8.40 -2.19
C HIS A 90 20.97 7.60 -1.28
N LEU A 91 20.64 8.15 -0.11
CA LEU A 91 19.84 7.57 1.00
C LEU A 91 18.58 6.77 0.58
N LEU A 92 18.14 6.99 -0.65
CA LEU A 92 16.95 6.46 -1.26
C LEU A 92 17.27 5.26 -2.16
N ASP A 93 18.27 5.22 -3.03
CA ASP A 93 18.23 4.29 -4.18
C ASP A 93 18.38 2.78 -3.88
N GLU A 94 19.24 2.34 -2.96
CA GLU A 94 19.33 0.90 -2.63
C GLU A 94 18.05 0.35 -1.95
N LYS A 95 17.45 1.13 -1.05
CA LYS A 95 16.24 0.75 -0.29
C LYS A 95 14.94 1.04 -1.05
N LEU A 96 14.96 2.06 -1.90
CA LEU A 96 13.78 2.62 -2.56
C LEU A 96 13.71 2.12 -4.01
N GLY A 97 14.84 1.94 -4.70
CA GLY A 97 14.97 1.47 -6.08
C GLY A 97 14.58 0.01 -6.28
N SER A 98 15.04 -0.89 -5.40
CA SER A 98 14.71 -2.33 -5.42
C SER A 98 13.23 -2.65 -5.09
N ALA A 99 12.45 -1.64 -4.71
CA ALA A 99 11.05 -1.75 -4.30
C ALA A 99 10.08 -0.91 -5.14
N LYS A 100 10.51 -0.33 -6.28
CA LYS A 100 9.66 0.48 -7.18
C LYS A 100 8.36 -0.25 -7.55
N GLU A 101 8.44 -1.54 -7.89
CA GLU A 101 7.30 -2.41 -8.21
C GLU A 101 6.31 -2.63 -7.05
N ARG A 102 6.76 -2.42 -5.81
CA ARG A 102 5.93 -2.60 -4.60
C ARG A 102 5.26 -1.32 -4.15
N ARG A 103 5.62 -0.16 -4.70
CA ARG A 103 5.13 1.14 -4.25
C ARG A 103 4.47 1.96 -5.36
N ALA A 104 5.04 1.96 -6.57
CA ALA A 104 4.59 2.80 -7.67
C ALA A 104 3.32 2.26 -8.32
N LEU A 105 2.38 3.14 -8.65
CA LEU A 105 1.11 2.79 -9.27
C LEU A 105 1.32 2.21 -10.68
N TYR A 106 2.17 2.83 -11.50
CA TYR A 106 2.46 2.34 -12.86
C TYR A 106 2.92 0.87 -12.89
N ALA A 107 3.62 0.42 -11.84
CA ALA A 107 4.18 -0.93 -11.76
C ALA A 107 3.24 -1.95 -11.08
N ARG A 108 2.05 -1.54 -10.63
CA ARG A 108 1.03 -2.39 -9.98
C ARG A 108 -0.37 -2.23 -10.59
N SER A 109 -0.48 -1.56 -11.73
CA SER A 109 -1.75 -1.28 -12.41
C SER A 109 -2.46 -2.56 -12.87
N ASP A 110 -1.71 -3.65 -13.01
CA ASP A 110 -2.17 -5.00 -13.30
C ASP A 110 -2.78 -5.73 -12.09
N VAL A 111 -2.63 -5.20 -10.88
CA VAL A 111 -3.15 -5.81 -9.65
C VAL A 111 -4.49 -5.17 -9.28
N PRO A 112 -5.61 -5.93 -9.20
CA PRO A 112 -6.90 -5.43 -8.75
C PRO A 112 -6.81 -4.95 -7.29
N HIS A 113 -6.51 -3.67 -7.11
CA HIS A 113 -6.34 -3.09 -5.79
C HIS A 113 -7.62 -2.43 -5.26
N LEU A 114 -8.76 -2.47 -5.98
CA LEU A 114 -10.09 -1.97 -5.54
C LEU A 114 -10.07 -0.55 -4.92
N GLY A 115 -9.25 0.37 -5.46
CA GLY A 115 -9.04 1.69 -4.85
C GLY A 115 -8.44 1.65 -3.44
N ASN A 116 -8.03 0.48 -2.96
CA ASN A 116 -7.39 0.20 -1.68
C ASN A 116 -5.92 0.63 -1.77
N HIS A 117 -5.73 1.93 -1.94
CA HIS A 117 -4.45 2.61 -1.83
C HIS A 117 -4.10 2.92 -0.37
N THR A 118 -5.06 2.73 0.54
CA THR A 118 -5.06 3.41 1.81
C THR A 118 -5.00 2.47 3.01
N THR A 119 -3.81 2.50 3.60
CA THR A 119 -3.55 2.24 5.02
C THR A 119 -4.53 2.96 5.97
N ASN A 120 -5.35 3.93 5.51
CA ASN A 120 -6.38 4.55 6.35
C ASN A 120 -7.33 3.51 6.98
N ARG A 121 -7.62 2.39 6.30
CA ARG A 121 -8.38 1.28 6.92
C ARG A 121 -7.60 0.59 8.04
N LEU A 122 -6.32 0.32 7.84
CA LEU A 122 -5.47 -0.32 8.83
C LEU A 122 -5.20 0.62 10.00
N GLU A 123 -4.84 1.87 9.75
CA GLU A 123 -4.59 2.88 10.79
C GLU A 123 -5.85 3.26 11.55
N THR A 124 -7.01 3.39 10.89
CA THR A 124 -8.29 3.59 11.59
C THR A 124 -8.61 2.38 12.46
N SER A 125 -8.42 1.16 11.95
CA SER A 125 -8.64 -0.06 12.74
C SER A 125 -7.68 -0.14 13.93
N TRP A 126 -6.40 0.20 13.72
CA TRP A 126 -5.40 0.21 14.79
C TRP A 126 -5.62 1.35 15.78
N GLY A 127 -6.13 2.49 15.31
CA GLY A 127 -6.57 3.61 16.14
C GLY A 127 -7.71 3.20 17.07
N HIS A 128 -8.74 2.52 16.54
CA HIS A 128 -9.82 1.97 17.36
C HIS A 128 -9.32 0.91 18.35
N ILE A 129 -8.40 0.04 17.93
CA ILE A 129 -7.82 -0.98 18.81
C ILE A 129 -7.02 -0.32 19.94
N LYS A 130 -6.26 0.76 19.69
CA LYS A 130 -5.54 1.50 20.73
C LYS A 130 -6.45 2.19 21.76
N VAL A 131 -7.70 2.48 21.41
CA VAL A 131 -8.69 2.99 22.38
C VAL A 131 -9.17 1.89 23.32
N ILE A 132 -9.18 0.64 22.83
CA ILE A 132 -9.58 -0.56 23.60
C ILE A 132 -8.39 -1.07 24.44
N LEU A 133 -7.22 -1.22 23.81
CA LEU A 133 -5.99 -1.70 24.42
C LEU A 133 -5.22 -0.56 25.07
N LYS A 134 -5.57 -0.25 26.32
CA LYS A 134 -4.88 0.78 27.08
C LYS A 134 -3.55 0.26 27.64
N PRO A 135 -2.55 1.13 27.87
CA PRO A 135 -1.24 0.74 28.42
C PRO A 135 -1.31 0.02 29.77
N GLU A 136 -2.39 0.21 30.52
CA GLU A 136 -2.58 -0.37 31.85
C GLU A 136 -3.08 -1.82 31.82
N ILE A 137 -3.49 -2.33 30.65
CA ILE A 137 -4.00 -3.69 30.49
C ILE A 137 -2.82 -4.69 30.47
N PRO A 138 -2.88 -5.80 31.24
CA PRO A 138 -1.92 -6.88 31.17
C PRO A 138 -1.74 -7.45 29.75
N LEU A 139 -0.54 -7.95 29.45
CA LEU A 139 -0.20 -8.40 28.10
C LEU A 139 -1.06 -9.59 27.64
N ASP A 140 -1.34 -10.53 28.53
CA ASP A 140 -2.21 -11.68 28.29
C ASP A 140 -3.64 -11.25 27.96
N GLU A 141 -4.21 -10.32 28.72
CA GLU A 141 -5.54 -9.77 28.45
C GLU A 141 -5.58 -8.97 27.14
N CYS A 142 -4.48 -8.28 26.78
CA CYS A 142 -4.35 -7.63 25.47
C CYS A 142 -4.37 -8.65 24.32
N VAL A 143 -3.66 -9.76 24.46
CA VAL A 143 -3.60 -10.83 23.44
C VAL A 143 -4.98 -11.48 23.29
N ASP A 144 -5.66 -11.81 24.39
CA ASP A 144 -7.01 -12.38 24.36
C ASP A 144 -7.99 -11.44 23.65
N THR A 145 -7.93 -10.15 23.95
CA THR A 145 -8.76 -9.12 23.31
C THR A 145 -8.48 -9.03 21.81
N LEU A 146 -7.21 -9.10 21.39
CA LEU A 146 -6.84 -9.07 19.96
C LEU A 146 -7.36 -10.30 19.22
N ILE A 147 -7.21 -11.49 19.80
CA ILE A 147 -7.72 -12.75 19.21
C ILE A 147 -9.24 -12.68 19.05
N PHE A 148 -9.95 -12.17 20.07
CA PHE A 148 -11.40 -11.99 20.00
C PHE A 148 -11.81 -11.01 18.90
N LEU A 149 -11.16 -9.85 18.80
CA LEU A 149 -11.46 -8.85 17.76
C LEU A 149 -11.18 -9.39 16.35
N GLN A 150 -10.11 -10.18 16.18
CA GLN A 150 -9.81 -10.86 14.92
C GLN A 150 -10.91 -11.86 14.56
N ALA A 151 -11.30 -12.74 15.48
CA ALA A 151 -12.37 -13.72 15.24
C ALA A 151 -13.70 -13.05 14.85
N LEU A 152 -14.05 -11.92 15.49
CA LEU A 152 -15.22 -11.13 15.11
C LEU A 152 -15.10 -10.52 13.71
N ALA A 153 -13.91 -10.04 13.34
CA ALA A 153 -13.67 -9.46 12.02
C ALA A 153 -13.77 -10.54 10.92
N GLU A 154 -13.17 -11.71 11.16
CA GLU A 154 -13.26 -12.88 10.27
C GLU A 154 -14.71 -13.34 10.12
N MET A 155 -15.46 -13.50 11.22
CA MET A 155 -16.88 -13.86 11.16
C MET A 155 -17.71 -12.85 10.34
N LYS A 156 -17.47 -11.54 10.52
CA LYS A 156 -18.13 -10.48 9.73
C LYS A 156 -17.75 -10.55 8.26
N TYR A 157 -16.47 -10.83 7.95
CA TYR A 157 -15.99 -10.99 6.58
C TYR A 157 -16.62 -12.21 5.92
N SER A 158 -16.56 -13.38 6.57
CA SER A 158 -17.21 -14.61 6.12
C SER A 158 -18.69 -14.37 5.84
N LYS A 159 -19.43 -13.74 6.77
CA LYS A 159 -20.84 -13.40 6.54
C LYS A 159 -21.04 -12.50 5.31
N LYS A 160 -20.17 -11.51 5.07
CA LYS A 160 -20.29 -10.62 3.90
C LYS A 160 -20.09 -11.37 2.58
N ILE A 161 -19.23 -12.38 2.55
CA ILE A 161 -18.93 -13.14 1.33
C ILE A 161 -19.85 -14.36 1.15
N THR A 162 -20.42 -14.91 2.23
CA THR A 162 -21.26 -16.13 2.16
C THR A 162 -22.75 -15.89 2.34
N ALA A 163 -23.19 -14.72 2.84
CA ALA A 163 -24.61 -14.47 3.03
C ALA A 163 -25.36 -14.34 1.69
N VAL A 164 -26.39 -15.17 1.54
CA VAL A 164 -27.32 -15.15 0.41
C VAL A 164 -27.92 -13.74 0.27
N GLY A 165 -27.78 -13.15 -0.92
CA GLY A 165 -28.30 -11.80 -1.24
C GLY A 165 -27.25 -10.71 -1.47
N TYR A 166 -25.95 -10.96 -1.24
CA TYR A 166 -24.89 -9.98 -1.55
C TYR A 166 -24.30 -10.12 -2.97
N MET A 167 -24.61 -11.19 -3.69
CA MET A 167 -24.29 -11.35 -5.11
C MET A 167 -25.36 -12.23 -5.75
N GLN A 168 -26.39 -11.60 -6.31
CA GLN A 168 -27.37 -12.26 -7.18
C GLN A 168 -27.34 -11.50 -8.49
N TYR A 169 -26.73 -12.10 -9.51
CA TYR A 169 -26.91 -11.65 -10.88
C TYR A 169 -28.26 -12.18 -11.38
N GLN A 170 -29.24 -11.29 -11.50
CA GLN A 170 -30.55 -11.65 -12.05
C GLN A 170 -30.38 -11.97 -13.54
N GLY A 171 -30.65 -13.22 -13.93
CA GLY A 171 -30.61 -13.68 -15.33
C GLY A 171 -29.43 -14.58 -15.70
N ALA A 172 -28.52 -14.89 -14.77
CA ALA A 172 -27.45 -15.86 -14.98
C ALA A 172 -28.03 -17.29 -15.10
N ASP A 173 -27.52 -18.07 -16.05
CA ASP A 173 -27.78 -19.51 -16.10
C ASP A 173 -26.99 -20.25 -15.00
N GLU A 174 -27.16 -21.57 -14.89
CA GLU A 174 -26.56 -22.33 -13.79
C GLU A 174 -25.01 -22.30 -13.80
N GLU A 175 -24.39 -22.14 -14.97
CA GLU A 175 -22.93 -22.03 -15.09
C GLU A 175 -22.43 -20.64 -14.69
N LEU A 176 -23.08 -19.58 -15.19
CA LEU A 176 -22.74 -18.21 -14.82
C LEU A 176 -23.04 -17.93 -13.34
N ASP A 177 -24.08 -18.51 -12.75
CA ASP A 177 -24.37 -18.34 -11.33
C ASP A 177 -23.26 -18.93 -10.46
N ARG A 178 -22.72 -20.11 -10.83
CA ARG A 178 -21.57 -20.70 -10.13
C ARG A 178 -20.33 -19.82 -10.27
N LEU A 179 -20.04 -19.36 -11.48
CA LEU A 179 -18.90 -18.47 -11.74
C LEU A 179 -19.01 -17.16 -10.95
N SER A 180 -20.20 -16.59 -10.85
CA SER A 180 -20.44 -15.33 -10.13
C SER A 180 -20.05 -15.40 -8.65
N ARG A 181 -20.01 -16.59 -8.05
CA ARG A 181 -19.61 -16.80 -6.66
C ARG A 181 -18.09 -16.85 -6.48
N GLU A 182 -17.34 -17.07 -7.55
CA GLU A 182 -15.89 -17.28 -7.52
C GLU A 182 -15.09 -16.07 -8.01
N VAL A 183 -15.70 -15.21 -8.83
CA VAL A 183 -15.00 -14.08 -9.47
C VAL A 183 -15.59 -12.73 -9.07
N SER A 184 -14.81 -11.66 -9.20
CA SER A 184 -15.31 -10.29 -8.95
C SER A 184 -16.38 -9.87 -9.97
N THR A 185 -17.26 -8.94 -9.61
CA THR A 185 -18.27 -8.33 -10.49
C THR A 185 -17.70 -7.86 -11.83
N HIS A 186 -16.49 -7.31 -11.83
CA HIS A 186 -15.82 -6.84 -13.05
C HIS A 186 -15.42 -8.02 -13.96
N ALA A 187 -14.82 -9.06 -13.38
CA ALA A 187 -14.45 -10.27 -14.11
C ALA A 187 -15.68 -11.02 -14.63
N TYR A 188 -16.74 -11.14 -13.81
CA TYR A 188 -18.02 -11.72 -14.22
C TYR A 188 -18.57 -10.99 -15.46
N ARG A 189 -18.63 -9.66 -15.46
CA ARG A 189 -19.17 -8.89 -16.60
C ARG A 189 -18.36 -9.07 -17.88
N GLN A 190 -17.03 -9.20 -17.77
CA GLN A 190 -16.19 -9.47 -18.94
C GLN A 190 -16.45 -10.87 -19.52
N ILE A 191 -16.69 -11.86 -18.66
CA ILE A 191 -16.98 -13.23 -19.07
C ILE A 191 -18.40 -13.34 -19.61
N GLU A 192 -19.38 -12.69 -18.99
CA GLU A 192 -20.77 -12.60 -19.46
C GLU A 192 -20.87 -11.98 -20.85
N THR A 193 -20.03 -11.00 -21.21
CA THR A 193 -19.98 -10.47 -22.59
C THR A 193 -19.38 -11.44 -23.62
N GLN A 194 -18.67 -12.49 -23.18
CA GLN A 194 -18.00 -13.48 -24.05
C GLN A 194 -18.71 -14.84 -24.05
N TYR A 195 -19.63 -15.05 -23.11
CA TYR A 195 -20.46 -16.23 -22.96
C TYR A 195 -21.73 -16.10 -23.81
#